data_AF-J9QX55-F1
#
_entry.id   AF-J9QX55-F1
#
_cell.length_a   1.000
_cell.length_b   1.000
_cell.length_c   1.000
_cell.angle_alpha   90.00
_cell.angle_beta   90.00
_cell.angle_gamma   90.00
#
_symmetry.space_group_name_H-M   'P 1'
#
loop_
_entity.id
_entity.type
_entity.pdbx_description
1 polymer ?
#
loop_
_entity_poly.entity_id
_entity_poly.type
_entity_poly.pdbx_seq_one_letter_code
_entity_poly.pdbx_strand_id
1 'polypeptide(L)'
;MGKTNITGIFHEDITQRTGGESSFAIPMPQTRRFTLSLSRNIGKLKMDLGGIWAGQPLNGRDFQIYRDGNVYQDKINGKDNWGGKMKFTYTGGKFNWYAQGAVMGLVANGGFDNTQTFTGWKLKDSGSGNQYNFLSGFTYNIGKVQVAPNFLWQKPIEGPVPISALAPARPRNILQDPFSVRANREMVAGEILFTYDPTPATWMYAWDSDRTEDAPFAISAGFVFRHLPTTMDAAIGILPDGRTMFAFPGATPATNLWEANARIVSKVNSDFGLVANIYGGTAQANGSDTRKIERLGFDVRSIYKKFKFITAVEYNDWGPFDYHRDFNLTFPLQLMGDLSLEIGKPNWWILPGTRIGVRGTYRTLNQYSPRYSPTEMITPAGNWVPNPMAIGFPHGNEWEIRTYIHINIGK
;
A
#
# COMPACT_ATOMS: atom_id res chain seq x y z
N MET A 1 -15.40 -31.43 7.94
CA MET A 1 -16.19 -32.51 8.59
C MET A 1 -17.62 -32.03 8.70
N GLY A 2 -18.56 -32.68 8.00
CA GLY A 2 -19.90 -32.11 7.77
C GLY A 2 -19.88 -30.86 6.86
N LYS A 3 -20.89 -29.97 6.98
CA LYS A 3 -21.02 -28.69 6.24
C LYS A 3 -20.01 -27.60 6.64
N THR A 4 -18.96 -27.96 7.38
CA THR A 4 -17.93 -27.04 7.89
C THR A 4 -16.59 -27.42 7.30
N ASN A 5 -15.94 -26.44 6.66
CA ASN A 5 -14.58 -26.54 6.17
C ASN A 5 -13.62 -26.12 7.29
N ILE A 6 -12.55 -26.90 7.46
CA ILE A 6 -11.53 -26.68 8.48
C ILE A 6 -10.18 -26.65 7.78
N THR A 7 -9.38 -25.64 8.06
CA THR A 7 -8.04 -25.48 7.49
C THR A 7 -7.06 -25.12 8.59
N GLY A 8 -5.98 -25.90 8.72
CA GLY A 8 -4.87 -25.59 9.61
C GLY A 8 -3.61 -25.35 8.80
N ILE A 9 -2.85 -24.32 9.15
CA ILE A 9 -1.55 -24.02 8.52
C ILE A 9 -0.52 -23.83 9.62
N PHE A 10 0.61 -24.52 9.51
CA PHE A 10 1.80 -24.28 10.31
C PHE A 10 2.88 -23.64 9.43
N HIS A 11 3.56 -22.64 9.99
CA HIS A 11 4.63 -21.93 9.33
C HIS A 11 5.75 -21.63 10.32
N GLU A 12 6.99 -21.85 9.88
CA GLU A 12 8.19 -21.60 10.65
C GLU A 12 9.25 -20.95 9.77
N ASP A 13 9.74 -19.80 10.21
CA ASP A 13 10.90 -19.16 9.59
C ASP A 13 12.18 -19.90 9.99
N ILE A 14 12.86 -20.50 9.01
CA ILE A 14 14.10 -21.26 9.25
C ILE A 14 15.30 -20.32 9.42
N THR A 15 15.37 -19.26 8.60
CA THR A 15 16.50 -18.34 8.57
C THR A 15 16.00 -16.90 8.52
N GLN A 16 16.56 -16.04 9.37
CA GLN A 16 16.28 -14.61 9.28
C GLN A 16 17.00 -14.02 8.07
N ARG A 17 16.24 -13.30 7.23
CA ARG A 17 16.82 -12.55 6.11
C ARG A 17 17.72 -11.45 6.66
N THR A 18 18.98 -11.42 6.25
CA THR A 18 19.94 -10.34 6.58
C THR A 18 19.99 -9.34 5.42
N GLY A 19 19.25 -8.24 5.55
CA GLY A 19 19.23 -7.14 4.57
C GLY A 19 18.00 -7.08 3.67
N GLY A 20 17.81 -5.91 3.05
CA GLY A 20 16.76 -5.64 2.08
C GLY A 20 17.24 -4.54 1.13
N GLU A 21 16.83 -4.63 -0.14
CA GLU A 21 17.14 -3.62 -1.17
C GLU A 21 15.98 -2.64 -1.39
N SER A 22 14.85 -2.86 -0.70
CA SER A 22 13.63 -2.06 -0.75
C SER A 22 13.10 -1.84 0.66
N SER A 23 12.74 -0.61 0.99
CA SER A 23 12.16 -0.23 2.29
C SER A 23 10.71 -0.68 2.43
N PHE A 24 10.08 -1.12 1.33
CA PHE A 24 8.81 -1.85 1.37
C PHE A 24 8.97 -3.29 1.87
N ALA A 25 10.16 -3.89 1.74
CA ALA A 25 10.44 -5.29 2.03
C ALA A 25 11.59 -5.45 3.05
N ILE A 26 11.36 -4.92 4.25
CA ILE A 26 12.30 -4.99 5.38
C ILE A 26 12.22 -6.36 6.08
N PRO A 27 13.35 -6.95 6.47
CA PRO A 27 13.36 -8.17 7.26
C PRO A 27 12.53 -8.06 8.53
N MET A 28 11.60 -8.99 8.72
CA MET A 28 10.83 -9.13 9.95
C MET A 28 11.54 -10.06 10.93
N PRO A 29 11.28 -9.94 12.25
CA PRO A 29 11.72 -10.92 13.22
C PRO A 29 11.22 -12.33 12.87
N GLN A 30 12.04 -13.34 13.11
CA GLN A 30 11.64 -14.73 12.90
C GLN A 30 10.39 -15.05 13.70
N THR A 31 9.48 -15.80 13.09
CA THR A 31 8.25 -16.23 13.74
C THR A 31 7.89 -17.67 13.40
N ARG A 32 7.41 -18.39 14.41
CA ARG A 32 6.56 -19.57 14.23
C ARG A 32 5.12 -19.16 14.38
N ARG A 33 4.27 -19.67 13.50
CA ARG A 33 2.82 -19.45 13.57
C ARG A 33 2.04 -20.71 13.23
N PHE A 34 0.96 -20.89 13.94
CA PHE A 34 -0.08 -21.85 13.65
C PHE A 34 -1.39 -21.09 13.50
N THR A 35 -2.09 -21.30 12.39
CA THR A 35 -3.41 -20.73 12.14
C THR A 35 -4.43 -21.84 11.93
N LEU A 36 -5.62 -21.63 12.48
CA LEU A 36 -6.78 -22.48 12.28
C LEU A 36 -7.92 -21.63 11.75
N SER A 37 -8.57 -22.10 10.68
CA SER A 37 -9.73 -21.46 10.08
C SER A 37 -10.88 -22.45 9.99
N LEU A 38 -12.07 -21.97 10.35
CA LEU A 38 -13.34 -22.68 10.27
C LEU A 38 -14.28 -21.85 9.39
N SER A 39 -14.84 -22.48 8.38
CA SER A 39 -15.77 -21.82 7.45
C SER A 39 -17.05 -22.63 7.31
N ARG A 40 -18.19 -21.95 7.44
CA ARG A 40 -19.51 -22.58 7.34
C ARG A 40 -20.49 -21.71 6.56
N ASN A 41 -21.21 -22.34 5.65
CA ASN A 41 -22.32 -21.72 4.92
C ASN A 41 -23.66 -22.15 5.51
N ILE A 42 -24.53 -21.17 5.76
CA ILE A 42 -25.90 -21.33 6.28
C ILE A 42 -26.82 -20.51 5.37
N GLY A 43 -27.35 -21.16 4.33
CA GLY A 43 -28.14 -20.47 3.30
C GLY A 43 -27.32 -19.37 2.61
N LYS A 44 -27.79 -18.13 2.69
CA LYS A 44 -27.11 -16.93 2.14
C LYS A 44 -26.02 -16.35 3.04
N LEU A 45 -25.88 -16.84 4.27
CA LEU A 45 -24.89 -16.39 5.23
C LEU A 45 -23.68 -17.33 5.24
N LYS A 46 -22.48 -16.77 5.13
CA LYS A 46 -21.21 -17.45 5.38
C LYS A 46 -20.58 -16.89 6.65
N MET A 47 -20.09 -17.79 7.48
CA MET A 47 -19.37 -17.50 8.71
C MET A 47 -17.95 -18.06 8.59
N ASP A 48 -16.97 -17.19 8.76
CA ASP A 48 -15.55 -17.55 8.83
C ASP A 48 -15.01 -17.18 10.22
N LEU A 49 -14.39 -18.14 10.89
CA LEU A 49 -13.75 -18.00 12.21
C LEU A 49 -12.30 -18.42 12.09
N GLY A 50 -11.39 -17.56 12.52
CA GLY A 50 -9.95 -17.79 12.49
C GLY A 50 -9.33 -17.60 13.87
N GLY A 51 -8.41 -18.48 14.22
CA GLY A 51 -7.53 -18.35 15.37
C GLY A 51 -6.07 -18.44 14.95
N ILE A 52 -5.21 -17.67 15.60
CA ILE A 52 -3.76 -17.71 15.39
C ILE A 52 -3.04 -17.81 16.72
N TRP A 53 -1.96 -18.58 16.70
CA TRP A 53 -0.87 -18.49 17.65
C TRP A 53 0.40 -18.17 16.87
N ALA A 54 1.10 -17.09 17.19
CA ALA A 54 2.32 -16.69 16.49
C ALA A 54 3.31 -15.95 17.39
N GLY A 55 4.54 -15.75 16.92
CA GLY A 55 5.49 -14.85 17.57
C GLY A 55 6.55 -15.53 18.45
N GLN A 56 6.77 -16.85 18.31
CA GLN A 56 8.01 -17.45 18.82
C GLN A 56 9.17 -17.21 17.84
N PRO A 57 10.39 -16.83 18.29
CA PRO A 57 10.88 -16.79 19.67
C PRO A 57 10.83 -15.40 20.34
N LEU A 58 9.85 -14.54 20.01
CA LEU A 58 9.80 -13.16 20.51
C LEU A 58 9.43 -13.06 22.00
N ASN A 59 8.93 -14.14 22.60
CA ASN A 59 8.59 -14.19 24.03
C ASN A 59 9.83 -13.91 24.89
N GLY A 60 9.69 -13.04 25.88
CA GLY A 60 10.77 -12.58 26.75
C GLY A 60 11.53 -11.37 26.22
N ARG A 61 11.32 -10.94 24.96
CA ARG A 61 11.90 -9.70 24.44
C ARG A 61 11.23 -8.49 25.08
N ASP A 62 12.07 -7.53 25.47
CA ASP A 62 11.63 -6.24 25.99
C ASP A 62 11.05 -5.34 24.90
N PHE A 63 10.07 -4.52 25.27
CA PHE A 63 9.56 -3.43 24.43
C PHE A 63 9.13 -2.24 25.29
N GLN A 64 9.13 -1.06 24.67
CA GLN A 64 8.69 0.18 25.32
C GLN A 64 7.20 0.44 25.09
N ILE A 65 6.56 0.97 26.13
CA ILE A 65 5.16 1.41 26.14
C ILE A 65 5.13 2.89 26.50
N TYR A 66 4.33 3.66 25.76
CA TYR A 66 4.10 5.07 26.05
C TYR A 66 2.63 5.29 26.45
N ARG A 67 2.39 5.78 27.67
CA ARG A 67 1.04 6.08 28.20
C ARG A 67 1.08 7.33 29.05
N ASP A 68 0.19 8.27 28.76
CA ASP A 68 -0.02 9.50 29.55
C ASP A 68 1.28 10.28 29.84
N GLY A 69 2.19 10.36 28.86
CA GLY A 69 3.48 11.03 29.00
C GLY A 69 4.59 10.19 29.63
N ASN A 70 4.26 9.03 30.19
CA ASN A 70 5.20 8.13 30.85
C ASN A 70 5.63 6.98 29.94
N VAL A 71 6.86 6.51 30.15
CA VAL A 71 7.46 5.40 29.40
C VAL A 71 7.66 4.23 30.35
N TYR A 72 7.12 3.08 29.95
CA TYR A 72 7.24 1.81 30.67
C TYR A 72 7.97 0.80 29.79
N GLN A 73 8.53 -0.23 30.42
CA GLN A 73 9.11 -1.37 29.74
C GLN A 73 8.36 -2.63 30.17
N ASP A 74 8.01 -3.45 29.19
CA ASP A 74 7.34 -4.73 29.41
C ASP A 74 7.97 -5.79 28.50
N LYS A 75 7.61 -7.05 28.71
CA LYS A 75 8.12 -8.21 27.98
C LYS A 75 7.00 -8.94 27.27
N ILE A 76 7.28 -9.38 26.04
CA ILE A 76 6.36 -10.23 25.29
C ILE A 76 6.13 -11.52 26.09
N ASN A 77 4.87 -11.84 26.32
CA ASN A 77 4.47 -13.03 27.07
C ASN A 77 3.54 -13.92 26.23
N GLY A 78 3.22 -15.10 26.75
CA GLY A 78 2.42 -16.10 26.05
C GLY A 78 1.04 -15.64 25.59
N LYS A 79 0.46 -14.59 26.20
CA LYS A 79 -0.85 -14.04 25.82
C LYS A 79 -0.76 -13.19 24.55
N ASP A 80 0.40 -12.57 24.30
CA ASP A 80 0.64 -11.71 23.13
C ASP A 80 0.75 -12.49 21.82
N ASN A 81 0.91 -13.81 21.91
CA ASN A 81 1.00 -14.72 20.77
C ASN A 81 -0.36 -15.02 20.14
N TRP A 82 -1.46 -14.82 20.86
CA TRP A 82 -2.78 -15.26 20.42
C TRP A 82 -3.54 -14.16 19.69
N GLY A 83 -4.30 -14.56 18.68
CA GLY A 83 -5.23 -13.69 17.97
C GLY A 83 -6.43 -14.45 17.44
N GLY A 84 -7.50 -13.72 17.18
CA GLY A 84 -8.75 -14.25 16.66
C GLY A 84 -9.39 -13.28 15.68
N LYS A 85 -10.04 -13.83 14.66
CA LYS A 85 -10.73 -13.06 13.62
C LYS A 85 -12.04 -13.75 13.27
N MET A 86 -13.11 -12.98 13.14
CA MET A 86 -14.40 -13.48 12.66
C MET A 86 -14.87 -12.63 11.49
N LYS A 87 -15.49 -13.26 10.51
CA LYS A 87 -16.12 -12.60 9.37
C LYS A 87 -17.47 -13.22 9.05
N PHE A 88 -18.45 -12.37 8.86
CA PHE A 88 -19.76 -12.70 8.32
C PHE A 88 -19.88 -12.15 6.91
N THR A 89 -20.46 -12.94 6.01
CA THR A 89 -20.71 -12.55 4.63
C THR A 89 -22.13 -12.96 4.25
N TYR A 90 -22.98 -12.00 3.89
CA TYR A 90 -24.33 -12.22 3.42
C TYR A 90 -24.42 -11.94 1.92
N THR A 91 -24.88 -12.92 1.14
CA THR A 91 -25.01 -12.81 -0.33
C THR A 91 -26.48 -12.84 -0.74
N GLY A 92 -27.06 -11.65 -0.95
CA GLY A 92 -28.47 -11.46 -1.29
C GLY A 92 -28.75 -11.16 -2.77
N GLY A 93 -27.72 -11.16 -3.63
CA GLY A 93 -27.84 -10.84 -5.06
C GLY A 93 -27.71 -9.34 -5.30
N LYS A 94 -28.82 -8.58 -5.17
CA LYS A 94 -28.79 -7.11 -5.30
C LYS A 94 -28.07 -6.45 -4.13
N PHE A 95 -28.27 -6.96 -2.93
CA PHE A 95 -27.64 -6.48 -1.72
C PHE A 95 -26.71 -7.57 -1.18
N ASN A 96 -25.44 -7.22 -0.96
CA ASN A 96 -24.48 -8.09 -0.29
C ASN A 96 -23.84 -7.30 0.85
N TRP A 97 -23.56 -7.94 1.98
CA TRP A 97 -23.02 -7.27 3.16
C TRP A 97 -22.00 -8.16 3.84
N TYR A 98 -20.98 -7.55 4.43
CA TYR A 98 -20.05 -8.26 5.29
C TYR A 98 -19.73 -7.43 6.52
N ALA A 99 -19.40 -8.13 7.59
CA ALA A 99 -18.77 -7.55 8.77
C ALA A 99 -17.65 -8.47 9.23
N GLN A 100 -16.57 -7.87 9.72
CA GLN A 100 -15.38 -8.55 10.18
C GLN A 100 -14.88 -7.86 11.44
N GLY A 101 -14.45 -8.65 12.41
CA GLY A 101 -13.72 -8.14 13.58
C GLY A 101 -12.52 -9.01 13.88
N ALA A 102 -11.44 -8.39 14.36
CA ALA A 102 -10.25 -9.10 14.79
C ALA A 102 -9.68 -8.51 16.08
N VAL A 103 -9.10 -9.39 16.88
CA VAL A 103 -8.28 -9.08 18.06
C VAL A 103 -6.99 -9.84 17.93
N MET A 104 -5.87 -9.13 17.77
CA MET A 104 -4.57 -9.72 17.49
C MET A 104 -3.59 -9.27 18.56
N GLY A 105 -3.04 -10.22 19.33
CA GLY A 105 -1.99 -9.97 20.32
C GLY A 105 -0.75 -9.33 19.70
N LEU A 106 0.15 -8.80 20.53
CA LEU A 106 1.23 -7.89 20.10
C LEU A 106 2.10 -8.45 18.96
N VAL A 107 2.32 -9.77 18.97
CA VAL A 107 3.16 -10.47 17.97
C VAL A 107 2.37 -11.47 17.12
N ALA A 108 1.03 -11.46 17.22
CA ALA A 108 0.12 -12.33 16.49
C ALA A 108 -0.05 -11.89 15.02
N ASN A 109 1.02 -11.90 14.22
CA ASN A 109 1.00 -11.45 12.83
C ASN A 109 0.37 -12.49 11.87
N GLY A 110 -0.82 -12.20 11.35
CA GLY A 110 -1.57 -13.06 10.42
C GLY A 110 -1.24 -12.83 8.94
N GLY A 111 -0.72 -11.66 8.59
CA GLY A 111 -0.48 -11.25 7.21
C GLY A 111 -1.70 -10.59 6.57
N PHE A 112 -1.45 -9.76 5.58
CA PHE A 112 -2.46 -8.91 4.94
C PHE A 112 -3.58 -9.72 4.28
N ASP A 113 -4.83 -9.29 4.47
CA ASP A 113 -5.99 -9.94 3.87
C ASP A 113 -6.17 -9.50 2.41
N ASN A 114 -5.70 -10.36 1.49
CA ASN A 114 -5.84 -10.12 0.06
C ASN A 114 -7.23 -10.49 -0.49
N THR A 115 -8.12 -11.04 0.34
CA THR A 115 -9.42 -11.54 -0.12
C THR A 115 -10.28 -10.39 -0.61
N GLN A 116 -10.80 -10.52 -1.82
CA GLN A 116 -11.77 -9.59 -2.37
C GLN A 116 -13.19 -10.10 -2.09
N THR A 117 -13.86 -9.49 -1.11
CA THR A 117 -15.13 -10.01 -0.59
C THR A 117 -16.27 -9.85 -1.60
N PHE A 118 -16.48 -8.65 -2.14
CA PHE A 118 -17.54 -8.36 -3.11
C PHE A 118 -17.11 -7.40 -4.22
N THR A 119 -16.17 -6.50 -3.95
CA THR A 119 -15.84 -5.38 -4.83
C THR A 119 -14.41 -4.87 -4.59
N GLY A 120 -14.00 -3.86 -5.34
CA GLY A 120 -12.66 -3.25 -5.36
C GLY A 120 -12.28 -2.37 -4.17
N TRP A 121 -12.85 -2.58 -2.97
CA TRP A 121 -12.51 -1.76 -1.79
C TRP A 121 -11.00 -1.73 -1.51
N LYS A 122 -10.49 -0.53 -1.27
CA LYS A 122 -9.11 -0.26 -0.85
C LYS A 122 -8.95 -0.29 0.67
N LEU A 123 -10.00 -0.03 1.45
CA LEU A 123 -9.96 -0.20 2.90
C LEU A 123 -10.02 -1.68 3.26
N LYS A 124 -8.89 -2.18 3.77
CA LYS A 124 -8.71 -3.58 4.15
C LYS A 124 -8.01 -3.67 5.50
N ASP A 125 -8.18 -4.83 6.13
CA ASP A 125 -7.49 -5.19 7.36
C ASP A 125 -5.98 -5.34 7.09
N SER A 126 -5.15 -4.72 7.94
CA SER A 126 -3.70 -4.82 7.85
C SER A 126 -3.18 -6.26 8.05
N GLY A 127 -3.93 -7.08 8.81
CA GLY A 127 -3.54 -8.44 9.19
C GLY A 127 -2.32 -8.51 10.12
N SER A 128 -1.89 -7.38 10.66
CA SER A 128 -0.75 -7.32 11.60
C SER A 128 -1.16 -7.72 13.03
N GLY A 129 -0.17 -7.98 13.86
CA GLY A 129 -0.34 -8.09 15.31
C GLY A 129 -0.60 -6.72 15.95
N ASN A 130 -0.80 -6.71 17.27
CA ASN A 130 -1.05 -5.50 18.05
C ASN A 130 -2.23 -4.68 17.49
N GLN A 131 -3.42 -5.27 17.36
CA GLN A 131 -4.59 -4.53 16.87
C GLN A 131 -5.93 -5.11 17.34
N TYR A 132 -6.86 -4.20 17.59
CA TYR A 132 -8.29 -4.38 17.47
C TYR A 132 -8.74 -3.82 16.13
N ASN A 133 -9.57 -4.53 15.38
CA ASN A 133 -10.20 -3.97 14.19
C ASN A 133 -11.66 -4.40 14.04
N PHE A 134 -12.42 -3.55 13.35
CA PHE A 134 -13.77 -3.79 12.90
C PHE A 134 -13.94 -3.22 11.49
N LEU A 135 -14.37 -4.05 10.55
CA LEU A 135 -14.64 -3.67 9.17
C LEU A 135 -16.05 -4.07 8.79
N SER A 136 -16.77 -3.22 8.08
CA SER A 136 -18.08 -3.56 7.55
C SER A 136 -18.35 -2.76 6.28
N GLY A 137 -18.92 -3.42 5.29
CA GLY A 137 -19.31 -2.80 4.04
C GLY A 137 -20.43 -3.57 3.36
N PHE A 138 -21.10 -2.92 2.42
CA PHE A 138 -22.13 -3.56 1.61
C PHE A 138 -22.04 -3.12 0.17
N THR A 139 -22.54 -3.95 -0.74
CA THR A 139 -22.76 -3.58 -2.14
C THR A 139 -24.25 -3.57 -2.43
N TYR A 140 -24.69 -2.57 -3.19
CA TYR A 140 -26.06 -2.47 -3.68
C TYR A 140 -26.06 -2.24 -5.19
N ASN A 141 -26.63 -3.20 -5.92
CA ASN A 141 -26.68 -3.22 -7.37
C ASN A 141 -28.02 -2.68 -7.89
N ILE A 142 -27.97 -1.62 -8.71
CA ILE A 142 -29.09 -0.99 -9.39
C ILE A 142 -28.83 -1.07 -10.90
N GLY A 143 -29.35 -2.13 -11.53
CA GLY A 143 -29.04 -2.41 -12.94
C GLY A 143 -27.55 -2.67 -13.14
N LYS A 144 -26.88 -1.79 -13.90
CA LYS A 144 -25.43 -1.84 -14.20
C LYS A 144 -24.58 -0.99 -13.25
N VAL A 145 -25.22 -0.32 -12.28
CA VAL A 145 -24.54 0.53 -11.30
C VAL A 145 -24.45 -0.22 -9.96
N GLN A 146 -23.27 -0.21 -9.35
CA GLN A 146 -23.02 -0.68 -8.00
C GLN A 146 -22.60 0.49 -7.12
N VAL A 147 -23.23 0.60 -5.95
CA VAL A 147 -22.80 1.49 -4.87
C VAL A 147 -22.27 0.62 -3.74
N ALA A 148 -21.07 0.94 -3.25
CA ALA A 148 -20.38 0.11 -2.29
C ALA A 148 -19.65 0.94 -1.22
N PRO A 149 -20.33 1.32 -0.12
CA PRO A 149 -19.66 1.90 1.04
C PRO A 149 -18.96 0.83 1.87
N ASN A 150 -17.89 1.24 2.54
CA ASN A 150 -17.10 0.43 3.45
C ASN A 150 -16.59 1.30 4.60
N PHE A 151 -16.40 0.67 5.75
CA PHE A 151 -15.97 1.29 6.98
C PHE A 151 -14.90 0.44 7.64
N LEU A 152 -13.91 1.10 8.23
CA LEU A 152 -12.85 0.48 9.01
C LEU A 152 -12.61 1.31 10.27
N TRP A 153 -12.69 0.65 11.42
CA TRP A 153 -12.13 1.12 12.67
C TRP A 153 -11.00 0.18 13.07
N GLN A 154 -9.87 0.74 13.50
CA GLN A 154 -8.80 -0.04 14.11
C GLN A 154 -8.09 0.77 15.19
N LYS A 155 -7.54 0.06 16.16
CA LYS A 155 -6.75 0.63 17.24
C LYS A 155 -5.70 -0.37 17.72
N PRO A 156 -4.43 0.03 17.89
CA PRO A 156 -3.42 -0.86 18.44
C PRO A 156 -3.71 -1.16 19.91
N ILE A 157 -3.32 -2.35 20.40
CA ILE A 157 -3.40 -2.69 21.83
C ILE A 157 -2.44 -1.77 22.60
N GLU A 158 -1.19 -1.72 22.15
CA GLU A 158 -0.18 -0.76 22.60
C GLU A 158 0.11 0.26 21.52
N GLY A 159 -0.19 1.54 21.82
CA GLY A 159 0.05 2.68 20.93
C GLY A 159 1.53 2.88 20.58
N PRO A 160 1.82 3.71 19.55
CA PRO A 160 3.19 4.02 19.13
C PRO A 160 3.96 4.81 20.20
N VAL A 161 5.28 4.72 20.19
CA VAL A 161 6.13 5.61 21.02
C VAL A 161 6.48 6.85 20.19
N PRO A 162 6.03 8.06 20.58
CA PRO A 162 6.31 9.27 19.82
C PRO A 162 7.78 9.69 19.98
N ILE A 163 8.31 10.43 18.99
CA ILE A 163 9.66 11.02 19.06
C ILE A 163 9.82 12.03 20.20
N SER A 164 8.71 12.59 20.69
CA SER A 164 8.70 13.53 21.82
C SER A 164 8.79 12.85 23.19
N ALA A 165 8.81 11.51 23.26
CA ALA A 165 9.00 10.79 24.51
C ALA A 165 10.43 11.03 25.04
N LEU A 166 10.56 11.23 26.35
CA LEU A 166 11.86 11.49 26.98
C LEU A 166 12.77 10.25 26.92
N ALA A 167 14.05 10.47 26.64
CA ALA A 167 15.06 9.42 26.68
C ALA A 167 15.04 8.71 28.06
N PRO A 168 15.19 7.37 28.11
CA PRO A 168 15.69 6.47 27.07
C PRO A 168 14.63 5.97 26.07
N ALA A 169 13.43 6.54 26.05
CA ALA A 169 12.40 6.17 25.10
C ALA A 169 12.79 6.51 23.66
N ARG A 170 12.39 5.64 22.72
CA ARG A 170 12.49 5.91 21.29
C ARG A 170 11.28 5.33 20.56
N PRO A 171 10.88 5.90 19.40
CA PRO A 171 10.00 5.21 18.47
C PRO A 171 10.48 3.79 18.20
N ARG A 172 9.58 2.82 18.31
CA ARG A 172 9.94 1.41 18.07
C ARG A 172 10.26 1.22 16.60
N ASN A 173 10.96 0.15 16.27
CA ASN A 173 11.24 -0.24 14.89
C ASN A 173 11.33 -1.76 14.78
N ILE A 174 10.97 -2.29 13.62
CA ILE A 174 10.83 -3.74 13.42
C ILE A 174 12.16 -4.52 13.50
N LEU A 175 13.31 -3.84 13.41
CA LEU A 175 14.62 -4.49 13.50
C LEU A 175 15.02 -4.76 14.96
N GLN A 176 14.70 -3.84 15.88
CA GLN A 176 15.15 -3.91 17.28
C GLN A 176 14.04 -4.33 18.24
N ASP A 177 12.78 -4.08 17.90
CA ASP A 177 11.64 -4.33 18.75
C ASP A 177 10.84 -5.54 18.25
N PRO A 178 10.11 -6.25 19.14
CA PRO A 178 9.32 -7.41 18.75
C PRO A 178 8.14 -7.07 17.82
N PHE A 179 7.67 -5.81 17.85
CA PHE A 179 6.63 -5.28 16.96
C PHE A 179 6.80 -3.76 16.80
N SER A 180 6.09 -3.18 15.84
CA SER A 180 6.00 -1.73 15.66
C SER A 180 4.60 -1.34 15.16
N VAL A 181 4.13 -0.16 15.56
CA VAL A 181 2.84 0.39 15.13
C VAL A 181 3.03 1.18 13.85
N ARG A 182 2.52 0.68 12.73
CA ARG A 182 2.60 1.32 11.41
C ARG A 182 1.23 1.27 10.74
N ALA A 183 0.96 0.23 9.96
CA ALA A 183 -0.32 0.04 9.28
C ALA A 183 -1.49 -0.23 10.25
N ASN A 184 -1.21 -0.71 11.47
CA ASN A 184 -2.14 -0.90 12.59
C ASN A 184 -2.29 0.32 13.51
N ARG A 185 -1.75 1.49 13.15
CA ARG A 185 -1.99 2.71 13.92
C ARG A 185 -3.49 3.00 14.04
N GLU A 186 -3.87 3.74 15.07
CA GLU A 186 -5.27 4.08 15.32
C GLU A 186 -5.87 4.79 14.10
N MET A 187 -7.02 4.31 13.64
CA MET A 187 -7.66 4.82 12.43
C MET A 187 -9.19 4.63 12.48
N VAL A 188 -9.90 5.67 12.07
CA VAL A 188 -11.30 5.59 11.64
C VAL A 188 -11.32 5.96 10.16
N ALA A 189 -11.85 5.10 9.31
CA ALA A 189 -11.86 5.32 7.87
C ALA A 189 -13.19 4.92 7.24
N GLY A 190 -13.57 5.71 6.23
CA GLY A 190 -14.71 5.44 5.37
C GLY A 190 -14.28 5.42 3.92
N GLU A 191 -14.87 4.51 3.16
CA GLU A 191 -14.70 4.40 1.72
C GLU A 191 -16.06 4.33 1.06
N ILE A 192 -16.20 4.97 -0.09
CA ILE A 192 -17.34 4.76 -0.98
C ILE A 192 -16.81 4.48 -2.37
N LEU A 193 -17.36 3.45 -3.01
CA LEU A 193 -17.03 3.05 -4.36
C LEU A 193 -18.30 3.05 -5.21
N PHE A 194 -18.23 3.72 -6.35
CA PHE A 194 -19.26 3.70 -7.39
C PHE A 194 -18.70 2.96 -8.59
N THR A 195 -19.47 2.04 -9.14
CA THR A 195 -19.04 1.29 -10.33
C THR A 195 -20.17 1.18 -11.32
N TYR A 196 -19.86 1.51 -12.57
CA TYR A 196 -20.72 1.28 -13.70
C TYR A 196 -20.02 0.30 -14.63
N ASP A 197 -20.65 -0.85 -14.82
CA ASP A 197 -20.13 -1.92 -15.66
C ASP A 197 -21.28 -2.50 -16.51
N PRO A 198 -21.27 -2.27 -17.83
CA PRO A 198 -22.29 -2.78 -18.73
C PRO A 198 -22.14 -4.28 -19.06
N THR A 199 -21.01 -4.90 -18.73
CA THR A 199 -20.61 -6.27 -19.06
C THR A 199 -20.21 -7.03 -17.78
N PRO A 200 -21.11 -7.18 -16.79
CA PRO A 200 -20.77 -7.74 -15.47
C PRO A 200 -20.31 -9.21 -15.49
N ALA A 201 -20.36 -9.87 -16.66
CA ALA A 201 -19.79 -11.20 -16.87
C ALA A 201 -18.25 -11.18 -16.76
N THR A 202 -17.61 -10.05 -17.06
CA THR A 202 -16.19 -9.83 -16.88
C THR A 202 -16.02 -8.96 -15.64
N TRP A 203 -15.51 -9.54 -14.56
CA TRP A 203 -15.50 -8.84 -13.28
C TRP A 203 -14.42 -7.74 -13.28
N MET A 204 -14.83 -6.48 -13.22
CA MET A 204 -13.93 -5.32 -13.30
C MET A 204 -12.78 -5.33 -12.28
N TYR A 205 -12.93 -6.02 -11.14
CA TYR A 205 -11.89 -6.10 -10.11
C TYR A 205 -11.05 -7.38 -10.16
N ALA A 206 -11.28 -8.24 -11.14
CA ALA A 206 -10.41 -9.37 -11.38
C ALA A 206 -8.97 -8.90 -11.64
N TRP A 207 -8.02 -9.70 -11.16
CA TRP A 207 -6.59 -9.42 -11.31
C TRP A 207 -6.16 -9.34 -12.78
N ASP A 208 -6.86 -10.02 -13.68
CA ASP A 208 -6.66 -9.97 -15.13
C ASP A 208 -7.73 -9.17 -15.88
N SER A 209 -8.48 -8.31 -15.17
CA SER A 209 -9.53 -7.47 -15.77
C SER A 209 -9.03 -6.62 -16.94
N ASP A 210 -7.79 -6.14 -16.91
CA ASP A 210 -7.17 -5.44 -18.05
C ASP A 210 -7.29 -6.27 -19.35
N ARG A 211 -7.19 -7.60 -19.26
CA ARG A 211 -7.36 -8.53 -20.38
C ARG A 211 -8.83 -8.92 -20.60
N THR A 212 -9.54 -9.30 -19.56
CA THR A 212 -10.86 -9.94 -19.68
C THR A 212 -11.99 -8.96 -19.87
N GLU A 213 -11.92 -7.75 -19.31
CA GLU A 213 -12.96 -6.73 -19.40
C GLU A 213 -13.24 -6.37 -20.85
N ASP A 214 -14.48 -6.44 -21.30
CA ASP A 214 -14.87 -6.19 -22.70
C ASP A 214 -15.85 -5.03 -22.85
N ALA A 215 -16.08 -4.27 -21.76
CA ALA A 215 -16.95 -3.12 -21.78
C ALA A 215 -16.53 -2.07 -22.84
N PRO A 216 -17.47 -1.54 -23.64
CA PRO A 216 -17.21 -0.34 -24.44
C PRO A 216 -16.90 0.86 -23.54
N PHE A 217 -17.43 0.87 -22.31
CA PHE A 217 -17.10 1.80 -21.26
C PHE A 217 -17.51 1.24 -19.89
N ALA A 218 -16.54 1.07 -18.99
CA ALA A 218 -16.73 0.76 -17.58
C ALA A 218 -15.91 1.73 -16.72
N ILE A 219 -16.44 2.09 -15.54
CA ILE A 219 -15.78 2.98 -14.61
C ILE A 219 -15.99 2.50 -13.17
N SER A 220 -14.93 2.56 -12.38
CA SER A 220 -14.95 2.36 -10.93
C SER A 220 -14.29 3.56 -10.28
N ALA A 221 -15.08 4.41 -9.63
CA ALA A 221 -14.63 5.62 -8.96
C ALA A 221 -14.84 5.51 -7.45
N GLY A 222 -13.79 5.71 -6.67
CA GLY A 222 -13.79 5.57 -5.22
C GLY A 222 -13.29 6.83 -4.52
N PHE A 223 -13.77 7.02 -3.30
CA PHE A 223 -13.26 8.02 -2.37
C PHE A 223 -13.03 7.38 -1.01
N VAL A 224 -11.84 7.59 -0.46
CA VAL A 224 -11.46 7.10 0.87
C VAL A 224 -11.04 8.26 1.74
N PHE A 225 -11.56 8.30 2.97
CA PHE A 225 -11.14 9.21 4.01
C PHE A 225 -10.61 8.42 5.21
N ARG A 226 -9.50 8.85 5.78
CA ARG A 226 -8.84 8.24 6.94
C ARG A 226 -8.55 9.33 7.97
N HIS A 227 -9.16 9.20 9.14
CA HIS A 227 -8.79 9.94 10.34
C HIS A 227 -7.76 9.14 11.12
N LEU A 228 -6.57 9.72 11.32
CA LEU A 228 -5.42 9.08 11.96
C LEU A 228 -5.01 9.94 13.16
N PRO A 229 -5.59 9.71 14.35
CA PRO A 229 -5.39 10.56 15.52
C PRO A 229 -4.02 10.39 16.18
N THR A 230 -3.24 9.38 15.79
CA THR A 230 -1.93 9.09 16.37
C THR A 230 -0.81 9.21 15.34
N THR A 231 0.42 9.41 15.82
CA THR A 231 1.64 9.14 15.05
C THR A 231 1.79 7.63 14.80
N MET A 232 2.96 7.20 14.33
CA MET A 232 3.37 5.81 14.19
C MET A 232 4.79 5.61 14.71
N ASP A 233 5.21 4.36 14.85
CA ASP A 233 6.58 3.98 15.16
C ASP A 233 7.50 4.20 13.93
N ALA A 234 8.82 4.15 14.16
CA ALA A 234 9.81 4.46 13.14
C ALA A 234 9.78 3.47 11.97
N ALA A 235 9.85 4.01 10.75
CA ALA A 235 10.12 3.22 9.57
C ALA A 235 11.59 2.82 9.52
N ILE A 236 11.91 1.85 8.66
CA ILE A 236 13.29 1.53 8.31
C ILE A 236 13.58 2.11 6.93
N GLY A 237 14.61 2.95 6.85
CA GLY A 237 15.17 3.44 5.61
C GLY A 237 16.39 2.63 5.18
N ILE A 238 16.74 2.74 3.90
CA ILE A 238 17.95 2.16 3.33
C ILE A 238 18.83 3.31 2.84
N LEU A 239 20.11 3.28 3.19
CA LEU A 239 21.09 4.29 2.78
C LEU A 239 21.42 4.18 1.26
N PRO A 240 22.09 5.19 0.68
CA PRO A 240 22.43 5.19 -0.76
C PRO A 240 23.30 4.01 -1.22
N ASP A 241 23.94 3.30 -0.31
CA ASP A 241 24.67 2.06 -0.61
C ASP A 241 23.74 0.87 -0.96
N GLY A 242 22.42 1.06 -0.83
CA GLY A 242 21.38 0.11 -1.18
C GLY A 242 21.28 -1.09 -0.24
N ARG A 243 21.99 -1.06 0.90
CA ARG A 243 22.13 -2.23 1.79
C ARG A 243 22.07 -1.89 3.27
N THR A 244 22.58 -0.73 3.67
CA THR A 244 22.62 -0.35 5.08
C THR A 244 21.26 0.16 5.53
N MET A 245 20.64 -0.56 6.46
CA MET A 245 19.35 -0.21 7.05
C MET A 245 19.53 0.68 8.27
N PHE A 246 18.64 1.64 8.45
CA PHE A 246 18.58 2.48 9.64
C PHE A 246 17.12 2.73 10.05
N ALA A 247 16.88 2.92 11.34
CA ALA A 247 15.58 3.39 11.81
C ALA A 247 15.52 4.92 11.70
N PHE A 248 14.44 5.45 11.10
CA PHE A 248 14.20 6.89 11.14
C PHE A 248 14.09 7.36 12.60
N PRO A 249 14.49 8.61 12.90
CA PRO A 249 14.44 9.14 14.27
C PRO A 249 13.01 9.25 14.81
N GLY A 250 12.01 9.25 13.93
CA GLY A 250 10.60 9.24 14.26
C GLY A 250 9.74 8.88 13.06
N ALA A 251 8.50 9.38 13.06
CA ALA A 251 7.55 9.13 12.00
C ALA A 251 6.62 10.31 11.78
N THR A 252 5.82 10.23 10.72
CA THR A 252 4.86 11.27 10.37
C THR A 252 3.78 11.46 11.45
N PRO A 253 3.33 12.70 11.69
CA PRO A 253 2.40 13.02 12.79
C PRO A 253 0.99 12.50 12.54
N ALA A 254 0.11 12.66 13.54
CA ALA A 254 -1.33 12.48 13.38
C ALA A 254 -1.88 13.39 12.26
N THR A 255 -2.74 12.86 11.40
CA THR A 255 -3.32 13.66 10.30
C THR A 255 -4.57 13.02 9.72
N ASN A 256 -5.33 13.80 8.94
CA ASN A 256 -6.37 13.28 8.08
C ASN A 256 -5.83 13.10 6.67
N LEU A 257 -6.08 11.93 6.08
CA LEU A 257 -5.74 11.62 4.70
C LEU A 257 -7.00 11.31 3.91
N TRP A 258 -7.05 11.79 2.66
CA TRP A 258 -8.08 11.41 1.71
C TRP A 258 -7.47 11.02 0.37
N GLU A 259 -8.16 10.15 -0.36
CA GLU A 259 -7.81 9.77 -1.72
C GLU A 259 -9.09 9.55 -2.54
N ALA A 260 -9.23 10.32 -3.61
CA ALA A 260 -10.13 10.03 -4.71
C ALA A 260 -9.37 9.19 -5.75
N ASN A 261 -10.02 8.19 -6.32
CA ASN A 261 -9.45 7.37 -7.38
C ASN A 261 -10.51 6.98 -8.40
N ALA A 262 -10.10 6.75 -9.64
CA ALA A 262 -10.94 6.20 -10.67
C ALA A 262 -10.15 5.26 -11.57
N ARG A 263 -10.76 4.14 -11.93
CA ARG A 263 -10.31 3.27 -13.02
C ARG A 263 -11.36 3.30 -14.12
N ILE A 264 -10.95 3.59 -15.34
CA ILE A 264 -11.80 3.60 -16.53
C ILE A 264 -11.26 2.55 -17.50
N VAL A 265 -12.15 1.73 -18.03
CA VAL A 265 -11.84 0.76 -19.08
C VAL A 265 -12.76 1.03 -20.26
N SER A 266 -12.20 1.08 -21.46
CA SER A 266 -12.97 1.19 -22.69
C SER A 266 -12.30 0.35 -23.77
N LYS A 267 -12.98 -0.71 -24.21
CA LYS A 267 -12.55 -1.53 -25.34
C LYS A 267 -13.56 -1.38 -26.46
N VAL A 268 -13.24 -0.50 -27.40
CA VAL A 268 -14.15 -0.16 -28.50
C VAL A 268 -14.22 -1.30 -29.53
N ASN A 269 -13.10 -1.98 -29.75
CA ASN A 269 -13.00 -3.17 -30.61
C ASN A 269 -11.79 -4.03 -30.22
N SER A 270 -11.54 -5.13 -30.96
CA SER A 270 -10.43 -6.06 -30.68
C SER A 270 -9.04 -5.44 -30.79
N ASP A 271 -8.91 -4.35 -31.54
CA ASP A 271 -7.64 -3.73 -31.91
C ASP A 271 -7.40 -2.41 -31.18
N PHE A 272 -8.42 -1.84 -30.55
CA PHE A 272 -8.37 -0.58 -29.81
C PHE A 272 -9.01 -0.71 -28.43
N GLY A 273 -8.19 -0.50 -27.41
CA GLY A 273 -8.66 -0.36 -26.04
C GLY A 273 -7.85 0.65 -25.25
N LEU A 274 -8.44 1.11 -24.16
CA LEU A 274 -7.91 2.11 -23.26
C LEU A 274 -8.22 1.70 -21.82
N VAL A 275 -7.21 1.79 -20.97
CA VAL A 275 -7.34 1.70 -19.52
C VAL A 275 -6.72 2.96 -18.94
N ALA A 276 -7.49 3.69 -18.14
CA ALA A 276 -7.01 4.88 -17.43
C ALA A 276 -7.14 4.67 -15.93
N ASN A 277 -6.09 5.04 -15.18
CA ASN A 277 -6.07 5.09 -13.73
C ASN A 277 -5.82 6.53 -13.32
N ILE A 278 -6.68 7.04 -12.44
CA ILE A 278 -6.62 8.41 -11.95
C ILE A 278 -6.64 8.33 -10.43
N TYR A 279 -5.82 9.13 -9.77
CA TYR A 279 -5.87 9.30 -8.33
C TYR A 279 -5.52 10.73 -7.94
N GLY A 280 -6.14 11.23 -6.88
CA GLY A 280 -5.82 12.52 -6.30
C GLY A 280 -6.06 12.47 -4.79
N GLY A 281 -5.22 13.13 -4.01
CA GLY A 281 -5.39 13.12 -2.56
C GLY A 281 -4.17 13.54 -1.78
N THR A 282 -4.28 13.41 -0.47
CA THR A 282 -3.19 13.72 0.46
C THR A 282 -2.47 12.45 0.90
N ALA A 283 -1.15 12.54 1.07
CA ALA A 283 -0.35 11.42 1.55
C ALA A 283 0.76 11.85 2.52
N GLN A 284 1.24 10.88 3.29
CA GLN A 284 2.38 11.02 4.21
C GLN A 284 3.56 10.19 3.71
N ALA A 285 4.76 10.72 3.92
CA ALA A 285 6.00 10.00 3.72
C ALA A 285 6.04 8.73 4.58
N ASN A 286 6.90 7.78 4.20
CA ASN A 286 7.13 6.60 5.01
C ASN A 286 8.01 6.94 6.24
N GLY A 287 9.02 7.80 6.08
CA GLY A 287 9.98 8.19 7.12
C GLY A 287 9.46 9.24 8.12
N SER A 288 10.36 10.13 8.57
CA SER A 288 10.09 11.07 9.66
C SER A 288 9.65 12.47 9.22
N ASP A 289 9.54 12.74 7.91
CA ASP A 289 9.16 14.08 7.43
C ASP A 289 7.70 14.40 7.78
N THR A 290 7.49 15.56 8.39
CA THR A 290 6.17 16.06 8.82
C THR A 290 5.35 16.62 7.65
N ARG A 291 5.98 16.91 6.50
CA ARG A 291 5.32 17.49 5.34
C ARG A 291 4.33 16.51 4.72
N LYS A 292 3.04 16.85 4.81
CA LYS A 292 1.95 16.21 4.07
C LYS A 292 1.96 16.73 2.63
N ILE A 293 1.87 15.81 1.67
CA ILE A 293 1.79 16.16 0.25
C ILE A 293 0.34 16.08 -0.21
N GLU A 294 0.00 16.87 -1.22
CA GLU A 294 -1.23 16.76 -2.00
C GLU A 294 -0.82 16.47 -3.44
N ARG A 295 -1.27 15.32 -3.96
CA ARG A 295 -0.77 14.73 -5.19
C ARG A 295 -1.91 14.37 -6.12
N LEU A 296 -1.63 14.43 -7.42
CA LEU A 296 -2.54 14.03 -8.48
C LEU A 296 -1.75 13.20 -9.48
N GLY A 297 -2.24 12.01 -9.81
CA GLY A 297 -1.63 11.14 -10.80
C GLY A 297 -2.66 10.61 -11.79
N PHE A 298 -2.20 10.46 -13.01
CA PHE A 298 -2.98 9.99 -14.15
C PHE A 298 -2.11 9.07 -14.99
N ASP A 299 -2.53 7.83 -15.18
CA ASP A 299 -1.89 6.85 -16.05
C ASP A 299 -2.90 6.38 -17.11
N VAL A 300 -2.49 6.38 -18.37
CA VAL A 300 -3.27 5.84 -19.48
C VAL A 300 -2.45 4.84 -20.25
N ARG A 301 -3.02 3.65 -20.40
CA ARG A 301 -2.54 2.63 -21.32
C ARG A 301 -3.53 2.49 -22.45
N SER A 302 -3.05 2.68 -23.68
CA SER A 302 -3.80 2.39 -24.89
C SER A 302 -3.07 1.37 -25.74
N ILE A 303 -3.85 0.54 -26.41
CA ILE A 303 -3.37 -0.40 -27.42
C ILE A 303 -4.08 -0.07 -28.72
N TYR A 304 -3.30 0.04 -29.81
CA TYR A 304 -3.82 0.16 -31.16
C TYR A 304 -3.06 -0.78 -32.10
N LYS A 305 -3.72 -1.85 -32.56
CA LYS A 305 -3.12 -2.90 -33.39
C LYS A 305 -1.86 -3.50 -32.76
N LYS A 306 -0.65 -3.14 -33.23
CA LYS A 306 0.65 -3.57 -32.71
C LYS A 306 1.34 -2.52 -31.82
N PHE A 307 0.76 -1.34 -31.71
CA PHE A 307 1.30 -0.26 -30.91
C PHE A 307 0.69 -0.28 -29.51
N LYS A 308 1.54 -0.05 -28.52
CA LYS A 308 1.15 0.17 -27.14
C LYS A 308 1.70 1.51 -26.70
N PHE A 309 0.82 2.36 -26.21
CA PHE A 309 1.18 3.66 -25.67
C PHE A 309 0.83 3.69 -24.19
N ILE A 310 1.79 4.07 -23.36
CA ILE A 310 1.61 4.27 -21.92
C ILE A 310 2.05 5.69 -21.61
N THR A 311 1.19 6.45 -20.96
CA THR A 311 1.53 7.79 -20.49
C THR A 311 1.16 7.94 -19.04
N ALA A 312 2.03 8.60 -18.28
CA ALA A 312 1.78 8.97 -16.90
C ALA A 312 2.04 10.47 -16.71
N VAL A 313 1.15 11.12 -15.96
CA VAL A 313 1.25 12.50 -15.54
C VAL A 313 1.08 12.53 -14.04
N GLU A 314 2.06 13.05 -13.31
CA GLU A 314 2.03 13.13 -11.86
C GLU A 314 2.38 14.55 -11.41
N TYR A 315 1.59 15.10 -10.50
CA TYR A 315 1.76 16.42 -9.92
C TYR A 315 2.05 16.30 -8.43
N ASN A 316 3.12 16.96 -8.00
CA ASN A 316 3.57 17.02 -6.61
C ASN A 316 3.65 15.62 -5.94
N ASP A 317 4.08 14.62 -6.71
CA ASP A 317 4.19 13.23 -6.26
C ASP A 317 5.64 12.80 -6.07
N TRP A 318 5.81 11.70 -5.34
CA TRP A 318 7.08 11.03 -5.17
C TRP A 318 7.58 10.44 -6.49
N GLY A 319 8.91 10.34 -6.61
CA GLY A 319 9.53 9.61 -7.71
C GLY A 319 9.30 8.09 -7.64
N PRO A 320 9.76 7.33 -8.64
CA PRO A 320 9.41 5.92 -8.84
C PRO A 320 10.06 4.94 -7.85
N PHE A 321 11.02 5.40 -7.05
CA PHE A 321 11.76 4.55 -6.10
C PHE A 321 11.28 4.79 -4.66
N ASP A 322 11.30 3.72 -3.84
CA ASP A 322 10.84 3.75 -2.45
C ASP A 322 11.48 4.88 -1.63
N TYR A 323 12.78 5.14 -1.84
CA TYR A 323 13.49 6.19 -1.12
C TYR A 323 12.86 7.58 -1.30
N HIS A 324 12.20 7.85 -2.45
CA HIS A 324 11.49 9.11 -2.64
C HIS A 324 10.36 9.25 -1.64
N ARG A 325 9.63 8.16 -1.37
CA ARG A 325 8.58 8.17 -0.36
C ARG A 325 9.12 8.14 1.06
N ASP A 326 10.26 7.50 1.29
CA ASP A 326 10.90 7.46 2.61
C ASP A 326 11.38 8.83 3.07
N PHE A 327 12.10 9.54 2.20
CA PHE A 327 12.66 10.88 2.47
C PHE A 327 11.75 12.01 2.00
N ASN A 328 10.52 11.68 1.58
CA ASN A 328 9.53 12.64 1.10
C ASN A 328 10.04 13.53 -0.06
N LEU A 329 10.77 12.95 -1.01
CA LEU A 329 11.30 13.64 -2.17
C LEU A 329 10.27 13.64 -3.29
N THR A 330 9.86 14.83 -3.71
CA THR A 330 8.75 15.01 -4.67
C THR A 330 9.20 15.80 -5.90
N PHE A 331 8.48 15.61 -6.99
CA PHE A 331 8.61 16.39 -8.21
C PHE A 331 7.32 17.20 -8.41
N PRO A 332 7.40 18.53 -8.66
CA PRO A 332 6.22 19.33 -8.94
C PRO A 332 5.40 18.82 -10.13
N LEU A 333 6.08 18.36 -11.18
CA LEU A 333 5.50 17.76 -12.37
C LEU A 333 6.39 16.63 -12.87
N GLN A 334 5.79 15.49 -13.19
CA GLN A 334 6.40 14.37 -13.90
C GLN A 334 5.53 14.02 -15.09
N LEU A 335 6.14 13.96 -16.28
CA LEU A 335 5.53 13.52 -17.52
C LEU A 335 6.31 12.31 -18.02
N MET A 336 5.62 11.21 -18.28
CA MET A 336 6.18 10.01 -18.85
C MET A 336 5.36 9.58 -20.06
N GLY A 337 6.05 9.19 -21.12
CA GLY A 337 5.45 8.65 -22.33
C GLY A 337 6.30 7.50 -22.85
N ASP A 338 5.66 6.37 -23.11
CA ASP A 338 6.27 5.14 -23.63
C ASP A 338 5.47 4.70 -24.85
N LEU A 339 6.15 4.63 -26.00
CA LEU A 339 5.59 4.11 -27.23
C LEU A 339 6.37 2.86 -27.61
N SER A 340 5.67 1.74 -27.73
CA SER A 340 6.27 0.47 -28.14
C SER A 340 5.51 -0.22 -29.26
N LEU A 341 6.28 -0.90 -30.10
CA LEU A 341 5.83 -1.79 -31.15
C LEU A 341 6.05 -3.24 -30.71
N GLU A 342 4.97 -4.01 -30.64
CA GLU A 342 5.06 -5.45 -30.35
C GLU A 342 5.20 -6.25 -31.65
N ILE A 343 6.05 -7.28 -31.65
CA ILE A 343 6.23 -8.16 -32.80
C ILE A 343 4.98 -9.06 -32.96
N GLY A 344 4.43 -9.53 -31.84
CA GLY A 344 3.17 -10.30 -31.73
C GLY A 344 1.91 -9.44 -31.61
N LYS A 345 0.81 -10.03 -31.13
CA LYS A 345 -0.39 -9.26 -30.75
C LYS A 345 -0.16 -8.60 -29.39
N PRO A 346 -0.30 -7.27 -29.27
CA PRO A 346 -0.30 -6.61 -27.98
C PRO A 346 -1.32 -7.23 -27.05
N ASN A 347 -0.85 -7.57 -25.86
CA ASN A 347 -1.70 -8.09 -24.82
C ASN A 347 -1.80 -7.06 -23.68
N TRP A 348 -2.97 -7.03 -23.09
CA TRP A 348 -3.24 -6.34 -21.84
C TRP A 348 -2.66 -7.07 -20.63
N TRP A 349 -2.07 -8.25 -20.85
CA TRP A 349 -1.38 -9.04 -19.84
C TRP A 349 -0.14 -8.36 -19.27
N ILE A 350 0.18 -8.68 -18.02
CA ILE A 350 1.28 -8.08 -17.25
C ILE A 350 2.67 -8.52 -17.73
N LEU A 351 2.79 -9.71 -18.33
CA LEU A 351 4.08 -10.22 -18.82
C LEU A 351 4.45 -9.55 -20.14
N PRO A 352 5.68 -9.03 -20.27
CA PRO A 352 6.13 -8.37 -21.48
C PRO A 352 6.26 -9.37 -22.65
N GLY A 353 5.65 -9.05 -23.78
CA GLY A 353 5.96 -9.68 -25.07
C GLY A 353 7.26 -9.14 -25.68
N THR A 354 7.69 -9.74 -26.80
CA THR A 354 8.82 -9.21 -27.57
C THR A 354 8.43 -7.88 -28.22
N ARG A 355 9.13 -6.80 -27.85
CA ARG A 355 8.78 -5.43 -28.25
C ARG A 355 9.99 -4.51 -28.31
N ILE A 356 9.87 -3.48 -29.13
CA ILE A 356 10.85 -2.39 -29.25
C ILE A 356 10.12 -1.11 -28.90
N GLY A 357 10.73 -0.22 -28.12
CA GLY A 357 10.08 1.01 -27.70
C GLY A 357 11.01 2.16 -27.39
N VAL A 358 10.41 3.33 -27.30
CA VAL A 358 11.03 4.58 -26.87
C VAL A 358 10.23 5.13 -25.71
N ARG A 359 10.93 5.51 -24.65
CA ARG A 359 10.36 6.16 -23.46
C ARG A 359 11.00 7.51 -23.25
N GLY A 360 10.17 8.54 -23.12
CA GLY A 360 10.56 9.86 -22.65
C GLY A 360 10.05 10.09 -21.23
N THR A 361 10.89 10.68 -20.39
CA THR A 361 10.51 11.22 -19.08
C THR A 361 10.94 12.67 -19.00
N TYR A 362 10.07 13.54 -18.53
CA TYR A 362 10.35 14.94 -18.22
C TYR A 362 9.88 15.23 -16.80
N ARG A 363 10.71 15.88 -15.99
CA ARG A 363 10.32 16.34 -14.66
C ARG A 363 10.76 17.77 -14.42
N THR A 364 9.95 18.52 -13.70
CA THR A 364 10.39 19.79 -13.10
C THR A 364 10.95 19.52 -11.70
N LEU A 365 11.88 20.37 -11.24
CA LEU A 365 12.59 20.22 -9.98
C LEU A 365 12.37 21.45 -9.09
N ASN A 366 12.16 21.23 -7.80
CA ASN A 366 12.16 22.27 -6.77
C ASN A 366 12.96 21.84 -5.54
N GLN A 367 12.88 22.61 -4.45
CA GLN A 367 13.61 22.36 -3.21
C GLN A 367 13.39 20.97 -2.58
N TYR A 368 12.32 20.27 -2.97
CA TYR A 368 12.01 18.91 -2.49
C TYR A 368 12.45 17.81 -3.46
N SER A 369 13.02 18.17 -4.62
CA SER A 369 13.42 17.22 -5.65
C SER A 369 14.87 16.75 -5.44
N PRO A 370 15.18 15.45 -5.61
CA PRO A 370 16.49 14.88 -5.24
C PRO A 370 17.70 15.51 -5.94
N ARG A 371 17.54 15.99 -7.17
CA ARG A 371 18.62 16.54 -8.01
C ARG A 371 18.56 18.05 -8.15
N TYR A 372 17.73 18.73 -7.36
CA TYR A 372 17.66 20.18 -7.41
C TYR A 372 18.88 20.80 -6.72
N SER A 373 19.78 21.37 -7.51
CA SER A 373 21.00 22.02 -7.05
C SER A 373 21.15 23.38 -7.73
N PRO A 374 20.39 24.40 -7.31
CA PRO A 374 20.43 25.73 -7.94
C PRO A 374 21.76 26.45 -7.71
N THR A 375 22.39 26.18 -6.56
CA THR A 375 23.72 26.65 -6.17
C THR A 375 24.31 25.69 -5.14
N GLU A 376 25.56 25.90 -4.75
CA GLU A 376 26.25 25.09 -3.76
C GLU A 376 26.51 25.89 -2.47
N MET A 377 26.64 25.20 -1.35
CA MET A 377 27.07 25.76 -0.07
C MET A 377 28.21 24.93 0.51
N ILE A 378 29.06 25.58 1.32
CA ILE A 378 30.16 24.90 2.01
C ILE A 378 29.63 24.37 3.35
N THR A 379 29.75 23.07 3.56
CA THR A 379 29.43 22.43 4.85
C THR A 379 30.44 22.82 5.93
N PRO A 380 30.14 22.63 7.24
CA PRO A 380 31.12 22.84 8.31
C PRO A 380 32.41 22.00 8.15
N ALA A 381 32.37 20.92 7.37
CA ALA A 381 33.51 20.07 7.04
C ALA A 381 34.29 20.54 5.78
N GLY A 382 33.94 21.70 5.19
CA GLY A 382 34.62 22.27 4.02
C GLY A 382 34.18 21.70 2.66
N ASN A 383 33.21 20.78 2.63
CA ASN A 383 32.73 20.18 1.38
C ASN A 383 31.64 21.04 0.73
N TRP A 384 31.71 21.20 -0.59
CA TRP A 384 30.64 21.78 -1.40
C TRP A 384 29.47 20.80 -1.53
N VAL A 385 28.27 21.26 -1.20
CA VAL A 385 27.02 20.49 -1.32
C VAL A 385 25.92 21.33 -1.94
N PRO A 386 24.95 20.73 -2.64
CA PRO A 386 23.77 21.44 -3.14
C PRO A 386 23.04 22.23 -2.05
N ASN A 387 22.67 23.48 -2.34
CA ASN A 387 21.77 24.29 -1.52
C ASN A 387 20.40 24.41 -2.19
N PRO A 388 19.50 23.43 -1.99
CA PRO A 388 18.16 23.44 -2.60
C PRO A 388 17.25 24.55 -2.07
N MET A 389 17.64 25.22 -0.97
CA MET A 389 16.86 26.28 -0.32
C MET A 389 17.31 27.69 -0.74
N ALA A 390 18.24 27.81 -1.69
CA ALA A 390 18.73 29.10 -2.16
C ALA A 390 17.60 29.93 -2.80
N ILE A 391 17.42 31.15 -2.29
CA ILE A 391 16.37 32.07 -2.74
C ILE A 391 16.80 32.72 -4.07
N GLY A 392 15.84 32.94 -4.96
CA GLY A 392 16.04 33.70 -6.20
C GLY A 392 16.43 32.85 -7.41
N PHE A 393 16.47 31.52 -7.28
CA PHE A 393 16.73 30.61 -8.39
C PHE A 393 15.43 30.04 -8.98
N PRO A 394 15.38 29.80 -10.30
CA PRO A 394 14.22 29.17 -10.93
C PRO A 394 14.10 27.69 -10.57
N HIS A 395 12.93 27.12 -10.84
CA HIS A 395 12.75 25.68 -10.85
C HIS A 395 13.65 25.03 -11.90
N GLY A 396 14.17 23.84 -11.59
CA GLY A 396 14.98 23.06 -12.52
C GLY A 396 14.12 22.18 -13.42
N ASN A 397 14.75 21.52 -14.39
CA ASN A 397 14.15 20.51 -15.23
C ASN A 397 15.12 19.35 -15.47
N GLU A 398 14.59 18.15 -15.60
CA GLU A 398 15.32 16.98 -16.08
C GLU A 398 14.53 16.28 -17.18
N TRP A 399 15.26 15.72 -18.15
CA TRP A 399 14.70 14.89 -19.20
C TRP A 399 15.54 13.64 -19.37
N GLU A 400 14.87 12.54 -19.70
CA GLU A 400 15.50 11.25 -19.95
C GLU A 400 14.80 10.60 -21.14
N ILE A 401 15.58 10.14 -22.12
CA ILE A 401 15.08 9.38 -23.27
C ILE A 401 15.77 8.03 -23.23
N ARG A 402 14.97 6.95 -23.22
CA ARG A 402 15.46 5.58 -23.30
C ARG A 402 14.87 4.91 -24.53
N THR A 403 15.71 4.20 -25.26
CA THR A 403 15.26 3.20 -26.23
C THR A 403 15.49 1.82 -25.63
N TYR A 404 14.62 0.86 -25.94
CA TYR A 404 14.77 -0.50 -25.41
C TYR A 404 14.26 -1.55 -26.38
N ILE A 405 14.78 -2.75 -26.19
CA ILE A 405 14.33 -3.98 -26.83
C ILE A 405 14.07 -4.98 -25.70
N HIS A 406 12.84 -5.47 -25.61
CA HIS A 406 12.49 -6.60 -24.74
C HIS A 406 12.31 -7.82 -25.63
N ILE A 407 12.99 -8.91 -25.27
CA ILE A 407 12.89 -10.19 -25.97
C ILE A 407 12.27 -11.19 -25.01
N ASN A 408 11.09 -11.68 -25.33
CA ASN A 408 10.49 -12.80 -24.62
C ASN A 408 11.04 -14.10 -25.23
N ILE A 409 11.77 -14.87 -24.43
CA ILE A 409 12.42 -16.13 -24.80
C ILE A 409 11.57 -17.35 -24.35
N GLY A 410 10.42 -17.11 -23.73
CA GLY A 410 9.47 -18.15 -23.35
C GLY A 410 8.72 -18.70 -24.57
N LYS A 411 8.54 -20.03 -24.60
CA LYS A 411 7.74 -20.74 -25.63
C LYS A 411 6.27 -20.34 -25.59
#